data_AF-A0A1H1MSV4-F1
#
_entry.id   AF-A0A1H1MSV4-F1
#
_cell.length_a   1.000
_cell.length_b   1.000
_cell.length_c   1.000
_cell.angle_alpha   90.00
_cell.angle_beta   90.00
_cell.angle_gamma   90.00
#
_symmetry.space_group_name_H-M   'P 1'
#
loop_
_entity.id
_entity.type
_entity.pdbx_description
1 polymer ?
#
loop_
_entity_poly.entity_id
_entity_poly.type
_entity_poly.pdbx_seq_one_letter_code
_entity_poly.pdbx_strand_id
1 'polypeptide(L)'
;MSPSSSAEATASDPLRPGDHIDAPAPAPPAPGGSKLGLAGWLRFLWRQLTSMRTAIVLLLLLAVGAIPGSLVPQRSSDPNGVIQVRADNPDLVWLYDALSLHDVYSSPWFSAIYILLFTSLVGCVIPRLAHHWRAMRAQPPRTPARLSRLVGFQTVPGDASDLDRAERVLRRLGYRTVRYGESISAERGYLRETGNLLFHIAMLAMILVVGLGSGFGYNGQRLVVEGRGFANALSSYDTFSSGQWFDDAALEPFSVQLDRLDVVYETENPNAVGAPIDFTAHVSVNDRGEQSDAQIKVNEPLGVAGADLYLISNGYAPRISVRDPSGEVVYDEFTPFLAQDDLMTSLGVMKLPDGLDEQLGLRGFFYPTAVELETGALASGYPDLANPVLSLQAFTGDLGLDAGIPRSVYSLETDDMTQIAGGESGTDALVLVPGQTVDIPGGLGTITFEEVRRYGVIDVHVDHTQTPVFWIALVLLVSLLASLLVPRRRMWVKVAGGRLELAGLARGEDPTLERAVDDLAKRLREDGGDADAGADADASATADSTADSAADPAADRAAGRE
;
A
#
# COMPACT_ATOMS: atom_id res chain seq x y z
N MET A 1 -40.47 8.73 86.14
CA MET A 1 -41.19 8.31 84.93
C MET A 1 -40.52 8.98 83.74
N SER A 2 -39.89 8.21 82.85
CA SER A 2 -39.46 8.65 81.50
C SER A 2 -40.70 9.02 80.65
N PRO A 3 -40.62 9.70 79.48
CA PRO A 3 -39.73 9.42 78.32
C PRO A 3 -38.90 10.64 77.86
N SER A 4 -37.65 10.47 77.39
CA SER A 4 -37.18 10.14 76.01
C SER A 4 -37.41 11.22 74.95
N SER A 5 -36.31 11.81 74.46
CA SER A 5 -36.12 12.30 73.08
C SER A 5 -34.78 13.06 72.97
N SER A 6 -33.67 12.35 72.78
CA SER A 6 -32.42 12.95 72.31
C SER A 6 -32.49 13.03 70.78
N ALA A 7 -32.77 14.21 70.24
CA ALA A 7 -32.71 14.47 68.81
C ALA A 7 -31.24 14.43 68.37
N GLU A 8 -30.92 13.45 67.54
CA GLU A 8 -29.62 13.31 66.88
C GLU A 8 -29.49 14.44 65.85
N ALA A 9 -28.55 15.35 66.11
CA ALA A 9 -28.23 16.46 65.23
C ALA A 9 -27.66 15.91 63.91
N THR A 10 -28.37 16.14 62.80
CA THR A 10 -27.82 15.94 61.46
C THR A 10 -26.65 16.90 61.27
N ALA A 11 -25.44 16.35 61.22
CA ALA A 11 -24.23 17.07 60.85
C ALA A 11 -24.42 17.65 59.43
N SER A 12 -24.64 18.96 59.36
CA SER A 12 -24.52 19.72 58.11
C SER A 12 -23.03 19.97 57.86
N ASP A 13 -22.59 19.68 56.65
CA ASP A 13 -21.25 19.99 56.16
C ASP A 13 -21.00 21.51 56.26
N PRO A 14 -20.02 21.98 57.06
CA PRO A 14 -19.83 23.40 57.38
C PRO A 14 -19.37 24.27 56.21
N LEU A 15 -19.20 23.71 55.01
CA LEU A 15 -18.72 24.40 53.80
C LEU A 15 -19.82 24.77 52.78
N ARG A 16 -21.11 24.56 53.10
CA ARG A 16 -22.21 24.78 52.15
C ARG A 16 -22.93 26.14 52.34
N PRO A 17 -23.09 26.97 51.29
CA PRO A 17 -23.90 28.19 51.35
C PRO A 17 -25.38 27.88 51.62
N GLY A 18 -26.04 28.73 52.42
CA GLY A 18 -27.42 28.52 52.89
C GLY A 18 -28.54 28.66 51.84
N ASP A 19 -28.19 28.94 50.58
CA ASP A 19 -29.13 29.18 49.48
C ASP A 19 -29.15 28.06 48.42
N HIS A 20 -28.56 26.89 48.71
CA HIS A 20 -28.61 25.78 47.75
C HIS A 20 -30.04 25.21 47.62
N ILE A 21 -30.48 24.99 46.39
CA ILE A 21 -31.69 24.22 46.09
C ILE A 21 -31.29 22.75 46.08
N ASP A 22 -31.75 21.99 47.07
CA ASP A 22 -31.63 20.54 47.08
C ASP A 22 -32.48 19.95 45.95
N ALA A 23 -31.83 19.40 44.92
CA ALA A 23 -32.50 18.41 44.09
C ALA A 23 -32.78 17.18 44.98
N PRO A 24 -33.99 16.60 44.97
CA PRO A 24 -34.26 15.40 45.76
C PRO A 24 -33.23 14.33 45.40
N ALA A 25 -32.59 13.77 46.43
CA ALA A 25 -31.56 12.75 46.26
C ALA A 25 -32.12 11.62 45.38
N PRO A 26 -31.42 11.19 44.31
CA PRO A 26 -31.87 10.07 43.52
C PRO A 26 -32.01 8.85 44.43
N ALA A 27 -33.15 8.16 44.35
CA ALA A 27 -33.42 6.97 45.15
C ALA A 27 -32.24 5.98 45.03
N PRO A 28 -31.79 5.36 46.13
CA PRO A 28 -30.68 4.42 46.09
C PRO A 28 -31.02 3.29 45.11
N PRO A 29 -30.07 2.88 44.23
CA PRO A 29 -30.32 1.82 43.28
C PRO A 29 -30.69 0.54 44.04
N ALA A 30 -31.80 -0.09 43.66
CA ALA A 30 -32.25 -1.34 44.26
C ALA A 30 -31.12 -2.40 44.18
N PRO A 31 -30.90 -3.21 45.24
CA PRO A 31 -29.88 -4.26 45.23
C PRO A 31 -30.36 -5.41 44.34
N GLY A 32 -30.05 -5.29 43.07
CA GLY A 32 -30.39 -6.22 42.02
C GLY A 32 -29.79 -5.70 40.73
N GLY A 33 -28.49 -5.98 40.54
CA GLY A 33 -27.78 -5.58 39.32
C GLY A 33 -28.63 -5.94 38.11
N SER A 34 -28.92 -4.94 37.27
CA SER A 34 -29.74 -5.14 36.08
C SER A 34 -29.17 -6.31 35.31
N LYS A 35 -29.84 -7.46 35.35
CA LYS A 35 -29.50 -8.60 34.49
C LYS A 35 -29.71 -8.08 33.09
N LEU A 36 -28.60 -7.73 32.42
CA LEU A 36 -28.66 -7.24 31.05
C LEU A 36 -29.39 -8.30 30.24
N GLY A 37 -30.58 -7.96 29.72
CA GLY A 37 -31.20 -8.79 28.70
C GLY A 37 -30.31 -8.85 27.45
N LEU A 38 -30.67 -9.67 26.46
CA LEU A 38 -29.86 -9.84 25.25
C LEU A 38 -29.55 -8.49 24.55
N ALA A 39 -30.53 -7.58 24.48
CA ALA A 39 -30.33 -6.23 23.96
C ALA A 39 -29.41 -5.35 24.85
N GLY A 40 -29.40 -5.58 26.16
CA GLY A 40 -28.50 -4.92 27.11
C GLY A 40 -27.04 -5.37 26.89
N TRP A 41 -26.84 -6.68 26.69
CA TRP A 41 -25.53 -7.25 26.34
C TRP A 41 -25.01 -6.75 25.00
N LEU A 42 -25.84 -6.75 23.95
CA LEU A 42 -25.45 -6.23 22.64
C LEU A 42 -25.04 -4.75 22.71
N ARG A 43 -25.82 -3.92 23.42
CA ARG A 43 -25.47 -2.51 23.61
C ARG A 43 -24.19 -2.31 24.43
N PHE A 44 -23.98 -3.14 25.44
CA PHE A 44 -22.75 -3.12 26.24
C PHE A 44 -21.53 -3.49 25.39
N LEU A 45 -21.60 -4.61 24.66
CA LEU A 45 -20.54 -5.07 23.76
C LEU A 45 -20.24 -4.03 22.68
N TRP A 46 -21.26 -3.47 22.04
CA TRP A 46 -21.09 -2.40 21.07
C TRP A 46 -20.39 -1.18 21.68
N ARG A 47 -20.79 -0.73 22.87
CA ARG A 47 -20.12 0.40 23.54
C ARG A 47 -18.67 0.11 23.90
N GLN A 48 -18.35 -1.12 24.28
CA GLN A 48 -16.96 -1.52 24.53
C GLN A 48 -16.16 -1.57 23.23
N LEU A 49 -16.69 -2.20 22.19
CA LEU A 49 -16.01 -2.33 20.90
C LEU A 49 -15.76 -0.96 20.26
N THR A 50 -16.72 -0.04 20.34
CA THR A 50 -16.63 1.32 19.78
C THR A 50 -15.91 2.33 20.68
N SER A 51 -15.19 1.87 21.70
CA SER A 51 -14.38 2.75 22.55
C SER A 51 -12.95 2.88 22.01
N MET A 52 -12.40 4.09 22.10
CA MET A 52 -11.02 4.38 21.66
C MET A 52 -9.99 3.51 22.41
N ARG A 53 -10.22 3.23 23.70
CA ARG A 53 -9.37 2.33 24.49
C ARG A 53 -9.28 0.95 23.87
N THR A 54 -10.43 0.38 23.50
CA THR A 54 -10.47 -0.93 22.86
C THR A 54 -9.75 -0.91 21.51
N ALA A 55 -9.90 0.15 20.71
CA ALA A 55 -9.18 0.29 19.46
C ALA A 55 -7.65 0.24 19.65
N ILE A 56 -7.11 0.93 20.66
CA ILE A 56 -5.67 0.88 20.98
C ILE A 56 -5.24 -0.53 21.39
N VAL A 57 -6.03 -1.21 22.23
CA VAL A 57 -5.72 -2.59 22.65
C VAL A 57 -5.75 -3.54 21.45
N LEU A 58 -6.74 -3.41 20.57
CA LEU A 58 -6.84 -4.21 19.34
C LEU A 58 -5.68 -3.93 18.39
N LEU A 59 -5.23 -2.68 18.29
CA LEU A 59 -4.04 -2.32 17.53
C LEU A 59 -2.78 -2.98 18.10
N LEU A 60 -2.62 -3.00 19.42
CA LEU A 60 -1.51 -3.69 20.08
C LEU A 60 -1.59 -5.21 19.88
N LEU A 61 -2.78 -5.79 19.98
CA LEU A 61 -3.01 -7.22 19.72
C LEU A 61 -2.70 -7.58 18.26
N LEU A 62 -3.05 -6.72 17.31
CA LEU A 62 -2.71 -6.91 15.90
C LEU A 62 -1.20 -6.92 15.72
N ALA A 63 -0.48 -5.97 16.34
CA ALA A 63 0.98 -5.90 16.28
C ALA A 63 1.64 -7.17 16.87
N VAL A 64 1.18 -7.63 18.04
CA VAL A 64 1.68 -8.87 18.66
C VAL A 64 1.35 -10.10 17.81
N GLY A 65 0.13 -10.16 17.26
CA GLY A 65 -0.32 -11.24 16.39
C GLY A 65 0.44 -11.31 15.06
N ALA A 66 1.03 -10.21 14.59
CA ALA A 66 1.83 -10.19 13.37
C ALA A 66 3.25 -10.77 13.57
N ILE A 67 3.75 -10.83 14.81
CA ILE A 67 5.12 -11.29 15.12
C ILE A 67 5.36 -12.72 14.60
N PRO A 68 4.54 -13.73 14.93
CA PRO A 68 4.78 -15.09 14.44
C PRO A 68 4.78 -15.19 12.91
N GLY A 69 3.90 -14.44 12.24
CA GLY A 69 3.81 -14.42 10.78
C GLY A 69 5.07 -13.86 10.10
N SER A 70 5.85 -13.05 10.81
CA SER A 70 7.14 -12.51 10.33
C SER A 70 8.35 -13.40 10.64
N LEU A 71 8.22 -14.35 11.57
CA LEU A 71 9.32 -15.22 12.02
C LEU A 71 9.32 -16.59 11.35
N VAL A 72 8.15 -17.06 10.91
CA VAL A 72 7.96 -18.38 10.30
C VAL A 72 7.60 -18.18 8.83
N PRO A 73 8.18 -18.97 7.89
CA PRO A 73 7.81 -18.92 6.48
C PRO A 73 6.28 -19.01 6.29
N GLN A 74 5.71 -18.09 5.52
CA GLN A 74 4.28 -18.09 5.20
C GLN A 74 4.06 -18.77 3.86
N ARG A 75 3.02 -19.61 3.73
CA ARG A 75 2.73 -20.32 2.48
C ARG A 75 2.50 -19.39 1.29
N SER A 76 1.99 -18.18 1.54
CA SER A 76 1.74 -17.19 0.49
C SER A 76 3.01 -16.51 -0.06
N SER A 77 4.12 -16.54 0.68
CA SER A 77 5.36 -15.84 0.28
C SER A 77 6.56 -16.76 0.10
N ASP A 78 6.65 -17.85 0.86
CA ASP A 78 7.74 -18.83 0.80
C ASP A 78 7.23 -20.26 1.00
N PRO A 79 6.57 -20.86 -0.02
CA PRO A 79 6.07 -22.24 0.05
C PRO A 79 7.18 -23.26 0.31
N ASN A 80 8.37 -23.05 -0.26
CA ASN A 80 9.50 -23.98 -0.15
C ASN A 80 10.08 -23.96 1.27
N GLY A 81 10.23 -22.79 1.89
CA GLY A 81 10.62 -22.67 3.29
C GLY A 81 9.63 -23.33 4.24
N VAL A 82 8.31 -23.30 3.93
CA VAL A 82 7.31 -24.06 4.71
C VAL A 82 7.56 -25.57 4.62
N ILE A 83 7.84 -26.10 3.42
CA ILE A 83 8.16 -27.51 3.23
C ILE A 83 9.42 -27.89 4.03
N GLN A 84 10.47 -27.07 3.92
CA GLN A 84 11.74 -27.31 4.61
C GLN A 84 11.58 -27.28 6.13
N VAL A 85 10.93 -26.27 6.70
CA VAL A 85 10.71 -26.17 8.15
C VAL A 85 9.92 -27.36 8.69
N ARG A 86 8.92 -27.85 7.94
CA ARG A 86 8.13 -29.04 8.32
C ARG A 86 8.96 -30.32 8.24
N ALA A 87 9.82 -30.46 7.22
CA ALA A 87 10.73 -31.59 7.09
C ALA A 87 11.78 -31.62 8.22
N ASP A 88 12.32 -30.45 8.58
CA ASP A 88 13.33 -30.30 9.62
C ASP A 88 12.74 -30.47 11.05
N ASN A 89 11.43 -30.23 11.23
CA ASN A 89 10.76 -30.22 12.54
C ASN A 89 9.46 -31.05 12.57
N PRO A 90 9.50 -32.36 12.29
CA PRO A 90 8.30 -33.20 12.16
C PRO A 90 7.44 -33.24 13.43
N ASP A 91 8.05 -33.19 14.62
CA ASP A 91 7.34 -33.26 15.91
C ASP A 91 6.54 -31.99 16.25
N LEU A 92 6.81 -30.86 15.58
CA LEU A 92 6.15 -29.57 15.82
C LEU A 92 5.07 -29.25 14.79
N VAL A 93 4.91 -30.07 13.76
CA VAL A 93 3.95 -29.86 12.67
C VAL A 93 2.52 -29.66 13.20
N TRP A 94 2.11 -30.45 14.19
CA TRP A 94 0.79 -30.32 14.80
C TRP A 94 0.54 -28.94 15.44
N LEU A 95 1.59 -28.32 16.00
CA LEU A 95 1.49 -27.01 16.64
C LEU A 95 1.40 -25.89 15.60
N TYR A 96 2.23 -25.99 14.54
CA TYR A 96 2.16 -25.06 13.41
C TYR A 96 0.76 -25.07 12.77
N ASP A 97 0.18 -26.26 12.59
CA ASP A 97 -1.15 -26.42 12.00
C ASP A 97 -2.26 -25.96 12.98
N ALA A 98 -2.17 -26.29 14.28
CA ALA A 98 -3.16 -25.89 15.28
C ALA A 98 -3.27 -24.37 15.49
N LEU A 99 -2.15 -23.65 15.36
CA LEU A 99 -2.10 -22.19 15.51
C LEU A 99 -2.11 -21.45 14.16
N SER A 100 -2.15 -22.17 13.04
CA SER A 100 -2.05 -21.61 11.67
C SER A 100 -0.81 -20.73 11.48
N LEU A 101 0.36 -21.14 12.00
CA LEU A 101 1.58 -20.33 12.00
C LEU A 101 2.20 -20.09 10.61
N HIS A 102 1.88 -20.92 9.63
CA HIS A 102 2.26 -20.72 8.22
C HIS A 102 1.21 -19.94 7.41
N ASP A 103 0.06 -19.63 8.03
CA ASP A 103 -1.07 -18.90 7.43
C ASP A 103 -1.57 -17.81 8.39
N VAL A 104 -0.68 -17.15 9.12
CA VAL A 104 -1.05 -16.25 10.24
C VAL A 104 -2.03 -15.18 9.77
N TYR A 105 -1.75 -14.58 8.61
CA TYR A 105 -2.52 -13.47 8.05
C TYR A 105 -3.93 -13.87 7.57
N SER A 106 -4.15 -15.15 7.24
CA SER A 106 -5.46 -15.70 6.87
C SER A 106 -6.11 -16.55 7.98
N SER A 107 -5.46 -16.66 9.15
CA SER A 107 -5.97 -17.45 10.26
C SER A 107 -7.26 -16.86 10.85
N PRO A 108 -8.17 -17.69 11.41
CA PRO A 108 -9.41 -17.19 12.02
C PRO A 108 -9.18 -16.24 13.20
N TRP A 109 -8.14 -16.48 14.00
CA TRP A 109 -7.84 -15.67 15.18
C TRP A 109 -7.27 -14.30 14.80
N PHE A 110 -6.39 -14.23 13.80
CA PHE A 110 -5.84 -12.97 13.31
C PHE A 110 -6.94 -12.16 12.61
N SER A 111 -7.76 -12.83 11.79
CA SER A 111 -8.93 -12.24 11.15
C SER A 111 -9.94 -11.68 12.16
N ALA A 112 -10.14 -12.34 13.30
CA ALA A 112 -11.00 -11.83 14.37
C ALA A 112 -10.49 -10.50 14.96
N ILE A 113 -9.18 -10.39 15.22
CA ILE A 113 -8.56 -9.13 15.69
C ILE A 113 -8.78 -8.03 14.66
N TYR A 114 -8.52 -8.33 13.38
CA TYR A 114 -8.70 -7.40 12.27
C TYR A 114 -10.15 -6.92 12.12
N ILE A 115 -11.14 -7.82 12.14
CA ILE A 115 -12.57 -7.48 12.04
C ILE A 115 -13.03 -6.65 13.24
N LEU A 116 -12.58 -6.99 14.45
CA LEU A 116 -12.88 -6.21 15.65
C LEU A 116 -12.28 -4.81 15.57
N LEU A 117 -11.03 -4.68 15.12
CA LEU A 117 -10.36 -3.40 14.95
C LEU A 117 -11.10 -2.54 13.92
N PHE A 118 -11.48 -3.11 12.78
CA PHE A 118 -12.24 -2.43 11.74
C PHE A 118 -13.61 -1.96 12.25
N THR A 119 -14.34 -2.86 12.93
CA THR A 119 -15.64 -2.53 13.51
C THR A 119 -15.52 -1.43 14.57
N SER A 120 -14.48 -1.49 15.40
CA SER A 120 -14.15 -0.47 16.40
C SER A 120 -13.89 0.89 15.75
N LEU A 121 -13.08 0.90 14.68
CA LEU A 121 -12.75 2.09 13.90
C LEU A 121 -13.99 2.74 13.30
N VAL A 122 -14.84 1.98 12.60
CA VAL A 122 -16.12 2.46 12.06
C VAL A 122 -17.00 3.05 13.17
N GLY A 123 -17.13 2.33 14.27
CA GLY A 123 -17.92 2.76 15.42
C GLY A 123 -17.39 4.00 16.14
N CYS A 124 -16.08 4.26 16.09
CA CYS A 124 -15.46 5.48 16.60
C CYS A 124 -15.64 6.66 15.62
N VAL A 125 -15.54 6.41 14.31
CA VAL A 125 -15.56 7.46 13.28
C VAL A 125 -16.96 8.04 13.08
N ILE A 126 -18.01 7.21 13.02
CA ILE A 126 -19.38 7.67 12.73
C ILE A 126 -19.88 8.73 13.73
N PRO A 127 -19.83 8.52 15.07
CA PRO A 127 -20.28 9.53 16.02
C PRO A 127 -19.44 10.80 16.00
N ARG A 128 -18.13 10.65 15.74
CA ARG A 128 -17.18 11.76 15.67
C ARG A 128 -17.45 12.64 14.44
N LEU A 129 -17.78 12.03 13.30
CA LEU A 129 -18.21 12.73 12.10
C LEU A 129 -19.49 13.54 12.35
N ALA A 130 -20.49 12.94 13.00
CA ALA A 130 -21.72 13.64 13.35
C ALA A 130 -21.48 14.81 14.32
N HIS A 131 -20.62 14.64 15.32
CA HIS A 131 -20.27 15.71 16.26
C HIS A 131 -19.49 16.84 15.57
N HIS A 132 -18.51 16.51 14.73
CA HIS A 132 -17.73 17.49 13.98
C HIS A 132 -18.60 18.28 13.00
N TRP A 133 -19.52 17.61 12.30
CA TRP A 133 -20.49 18.27 11.43
C TRP A 133 -21.33 19.31 12.16
N ARG A 134 -21.82 18.98 13.37
CA ARG A 134 -22.52 19.93 14.23
C ARG A 134 -21.59 21.05 14.71
N ALA A 135 -20.37 20.73 15.10
CA ALA A 135 -19.39 21.71 15.60
C ALA A 135 -18.93 22.70 14.52
N MET A 136 -18.84 22.27 13.26
CA MET A 136 -18.57 23.15 12.12
C MET A 136 -19.71 24.15 11.87
N ARG A 137 -20.95 23.79 12.21
CA ARG A 137 -22.13 24.65 12.07
C ARG A 137 -22.44 25.51 13.30
N ALA A 138 -21.90 25.15 14.46
CA ALA A 138 -22.07 25.89 15.71
C ALA A 138 -21.32 27.25 15.66
N GLN A 139 -21.81 28.23 16.41
CA GLN A 139 -21.12 29.52 16.59
C GLN A 139 -19.92 29.40 17.53
N PRO A 140 -18.87 30.24 17.37
CA PRO A 140 -17.79 30.40 18.35
C PRO A 140 -18.34 30.56 19.77
N PRO A 141 -17.75 29.94 20.80
CA PRO A 141 -18.27 30.02 22.17
C PRO A 141 -18.14 31.43 22.76
N ARG A 142 -18.91 31.73 23.80
CA ARG A 142 -18.82 33.01 24.53
C ARG A 142 -17.42 33.24 25.12
N THR A 143 -17.06 34.52 25.22
CA THR A 143 -15.80 35.00 25.78
C THR A 143 -15.67 34.62 27.26
N PRO A 144 -14.54 34.02 27.70
CA PRO A 144 -14.29 33.72 29.11
C PRO A 144 -14.28 34.98 29.98
N ALA A 145 -14.70 34.83 31.25
CA ALA A 145 -14.78 35.96 32.16
C ALA A 145 -13.41 36.60 32.47
N ARG A 146 -12.35 35.79 32.55
CA ARG A 146 -10.98 36.19 32.91
C ARG A 146 -9.99 35.79 31.80
N LEU A 147 -9.67 36.73 30.91
CA LEU A 147 -8.70 36.49 29.81
C LEU A 147 -7.25 36.42 30.30
N SER A 148 -6.94 37.00 31.46
CA SER A 148 -5.60 36.98 32.08
C SER A 148 -5.07 35.60 32.45
N ARG A 149 -5.92 34.56 32.41
CA ARG A 149 -5.52 33.16 32.65
C ARG A 149 -5.20 32.39 31.38
N LEU A 150 -5.33 33.03 30.22
CA LEU A 150 -5.15 32.40 28.92
C LEU A 150 -3.79 32.76 28.34
N VAL A 151 -3.34 31.94 27.38
CA VAL A 151 -2.02 32.06 26.76
C VAL A 151 -1.95 33.33 25.91
N GLY A 152 -0.82 34.03 25.98
CA GLY A 152 -0.59 35.27 25.23
C GLY A 152 -1.47 36.43 25.68
N PHE A 153 -1.93 36.47 26.94
CA PHE A 153 -2.73 37.59 27.42
C PHE A 153 -2.02 38.93 27.21
N GLN A 154 -2.67 39.85 26.51
CA GLN A 154 -2.18 41.20 26.23
C GLN A 154 -3.25 42.24 26.50
N THR A 155 -2.82 43.47 26.74
CA THR A 155 -3.69 44.64 26.75
C THR A 155 -3.22 45.67 25.74
N VAL A 156 -4.18 46.31 25.08
CA VAL A 156 -3.97 47.37 24.09
C VAL A 156 -4.94 48.51 24.42
N PRO A 157 -4.54 49.79 24.29
CA PRO A 157 -5.48 50.90 24.41
C PRO A 157 -6.64 50.74 23.43
N GLY A 158 -7.87 51.05 23.85
CA GLY A 158 -9.04 50.99 22.97
C GLY A 158 -10.36 50.81 23.73
N ASP A 159 -11.46 51.01 23.03
CA ASP A 159 -12.81 50.97 23.60
C ASP A 159 -13.81 50.13 22.76
N ALA A 160 -15.11 50.30 23.01
CA ALA A 160 -16.15 49.56 22.32
C ALA A 160 -16.22 49.85 20.80
N SER A 161 -15.72 51.00 20.34
CA SER A 161 -15.65 51.37 18.92
C SER A 161 -14.58 50.58 18.16
N ASP A 162 -13.53 50.12 18.85
CA ASP A 162 -12.46 49.31 18.28
C ASP A 162 -12.85 47.84 18.05
N LEU A 163 -13.99 47.39 18.58
CA LEU A 163 -14.43 46.00 18.39
C LEU A 163 -14.70 45.71 16.91
N ASP A 164 -15.32 46.61 16.16
CA ASP A 164 -15.56 46.39 14.73
C ASP A 164 -14.24 46.25 13.94
N ARG A 165 -13.20 46.96 14.39
CA ARG A 165 -11.84 46.85 13.84
C ARG A 165 -11.20 45.51 14.21
N ALA A 166 -11.26 45.10 15.47
CA ALA A 166 -10.80 43.78 15.91
C ALA A 166 -11.49 42.64 15.16
N GLU A 167 -12.79 42.75 14.91
CA GLU A 167 -13.53 41.77 14.13
C GLU A 167 -13.02 41.69 12.68
N ARG A 168 -12.80 42.84 12.02
CA ARG A 168 -12.27 42.89 10.65
C ARG A 168 -10.88 42.26 10.56
N VAL A 169 -9.98 42.58 11.50
CA VAL A 169 -8.63 42.00 11.53
C VAL A 169 -8.70 40.48 11.70
N LEU A 170 -9.49 39.99 12.65
CA LEU A 170 -9.67 38.56 12.88
C LEU A 170 -10.25 37.84 11.66
N ARG A 171 -11.24 38.42 10.98
CA ARG A 171 -11.78 37.85 9.73
C ARG A 171 -10.75 37.80 8.61
N ARG A 172 -9.92 38.85 8.43
CA ARG A 172 -8.81 38.84 7.46
C ARG A 172 -7.76 37.76 7.77
N LEU A 173 -7.53 37.48 9.04
CA LEU A 173 -6.69 36.37 9.51
C LEU A 173 -7.38 35.00 9.39
N GLY A 174 -8.56 34.91 8.78
CA GLY A 174 -9.28 33.66 8.51
C GLY A 174 -10.02 33.08 9.73
N TYR A 175 -10.30 33.89 10.76
CA TYR A 175 -11.12 33.47 11.89
C TYR A 175 -12.60 33.69 11.61
N ARG A 176 -13.43 32.76 12.08
CA ARG A 176 -14.87 32.98 12.21
C ARG A 176 -15.13 33.72 13.51
N THR A 177 -15.80 34.86 13.43
CA THR A 177 -16.03 35.77 14.56
C THR A 177 -17.51 35.82 14.96
N VAL A 178 -17.78 35.96 16.25
CA VAL A 178 -19.10 36.31 16.79
C VAL A 178 -18.94 37.34 17.90
N ARG A 179 -19.80 38.37 17.87
CA ARG A 179 -19.85 39.43 18.89
C ARG A 179 -20.76 39.03 20.05
N TYR A 180 -20.28 39.24 21.27
CA TYR A 180 -21.00 39.05 22.53
C TYR A 180 -20.87 40.32 23.37
N GLY A 181 -21.79 41.27 23.19
CA GLY A 181 -21.74 42.57 23.86
C GLY A 181 -20.43 43.30 23.57
N GLU A 182 -19.64 43.52 24.62
CA GLU A 182 -18.32 44.16 24.58
C GLU A 182 -17.16 43.20 24.34
N SER A 183 -17.40 42.08 23.64
CA SER A 183 -16.35 41.12 23.31
C SER A 183 -16.58 40.44 21.96
N ILE A 184 -15.47 39.98 21.37
CA ILE A 184 -15.44 39.18 20.14
C ILE A 184 -14.80 37.85 20.48
N SER A 185 -15.47 36.78 20.09
CA SER A 185 -14.94 35.43 20.09
C SER A 185 -14.62 35.01 18.66
N ALA A 186 -13.42 34.52 18.45
CA ALA A 186 -12.91 34.14 17.15
C ALA A 186 -12.35 32.72 17.18
N GLU A 187 -12.64 31.90 16.17
CA GLU A 187 -12.07 30.56 16.08
C GLU A 187 -11.66 30.17 14.65
N ARG A 188 -10.60 29.38 14.54
CA ARG A 188 -10.06 28.84 13.27
C ARG A 188 -9.53 27.42 13.48
N GLY A 189 -9.40 26.66 12.39
CA GLY A 189 -8.68 25.38 12.37
C GLY A 189 -9.57 24.13 12.43
N TYR A 190 -10.82 24.22 11.95
CA TYR A 190 -11.68 23.04 11.77
C TYR A 190 -11.10 22.03 10.78
N LEU A 191 -10.30 22.50 9.82
CA LEU A 191 -9.60 21.66 8.84
C LEU A 191 -8.67 20.63 9.49
N ARG A 192 -8.12 20.90 10.68
CA ARG A 192 -7.35 19.93 11.47
C ARG A 192 -8.16 18.67 11.78
N GLU A 193 -9.35 18.88 12.33
CA GLU A 193 -10.25 17.81 12.74
C GLU A 193 -10.91 17.13 11.52
N THR A 194 -11.23 17.92 10.48
CA THR A 194 -11.67 17.38 9.18
C THR A 194 -10.60 16.47 8.58
N GLY A 195 -9.34 16.90 8.56
CA GLY A 195 -8.21 16.11 8.07
C GLY A 195 -8.07 14.81 8.85
N ASN A 196 -8.11 14.86 10.18
CA ASN A 196 -8.08 13.65 10.99
C ASN A 196 -9.23 12.68 10.67
N LEU A 197 -10.46 13.18 10.53
CA LEU A 197 -11.61 12.34 10.21
C LEU A 197 -11.54 11.77 8.79
N LEU A 198 -11.15 12.60 7.81
CA LEU A 198 -10.99 12.20 6.43
C LEU A 198 -9.89 11.13 6.28
N PHE A 199 -8.81 11.23 7.05
CA PHE A 199 -7.77 10.20 7.11
C PHE A 199 -8.33 8.84 7.53
N HIS A 200 -9.13 8.79 8.61
CA HIS A 200 -9.72 7.53 9.08
C HIS A 200 -10.74 6.97 8.07
N ILE A 201 -11.53 7.83 7.43
CA ILE A 201 -12.48 7.42 6.39
C ILE A 201 -11.74 6.89 5.15
N ALA A 202 -10.69 7.57 4.72
CA ALA A 202 -9.87 7.13 3.59
C ALA A 202 -9.15 5.81 3.88
N MET A 203 -8.70 5.60 5.12
CA MET A 203 -8.12 4.31 5.54
C MET A 203 -9.14 3.18 5.50
N LEU A 204 -10.38 3.44 5.94
CA LEU A 204 -11.50 2.49 5.80
C LEU A 204 -11.82 2.22 4.33
N ALA A 205 -11.85 3.26 3.49
CA ALA A 205 -12.09 3.13 2.06
C ALA A 205 -10.98 2.33 1.37
N MET A 206 -9.71 2.52 1.75
CA MET A 206 -8.56 1.77 1.23
C MET A 206 -8.76 0.28 1.45
N ILE A 207 -9.07 -0.11 2.70
CA ILE A 207 -9.33 -1.49 3.07
C ILE A 207 -10.49 -2.08 2.24
N LEU A 208 -11.57 -1.32 2.07
CA LEU A 208 -12.73 -1.78 1.32
C LEU A 208 -12.41 -1.98 -0.17
N VAL A 209 -11.70 -1.02 -0.77
CA VAL A 209 -11.28 -1.07 -2.17
C VAL A 209 -10.34 -2.23 -2.42
N VAL A 210 -9.28 -2.38 -1.63
CA VAL A 210 -8.31 -3.46 -1.81
C VAL A 210 -8.97 -4.80 -1.53
N GLY A 211 -9.70 -4.93 -0.41
CA GLY A 211 -10.32 -6.19 -0.01
C GLY A 211 -11.43 -6.67 -0.94
N LEU A 212 -12.24 -5.76 -1.51
CA LEU A 212 -13.27 -6.14 -2.47
C LEU A 212 -12.73 -6.25 -3.90
N GLY A 213 -11.83 -5.35 -4.31
CA GLY A 213 -11.36 -5.30 -5.69
C GLY A 213 -10.33 -6.36 -6.04
N SER A 214 -9.49 -6.80 -5.08
CA SER A 214 -8.55 -7.90 -5.31
C SER A 214 -9.25 -9.21 -5.64
N GLY A 215 -10.50 -9.38 -5.20
CA GLY A 215 -11.27 -10.59 -5.48
C GLY A 215 -11.70 -10.74 -6.94
N PHE A 216 -11.55 -9.72 -7.79
CA PHE A 216 -11.87 -9.78 -9.22
C PHE A 216 -10.62 -9.78 -10.12
N GLY A 217 -9.43 -9.59 -9.55
CA GLY A 217 -8.17 -9.62 -10.29
C GLY A 217 -7.66 -11.04 -10.51
N TYR A 218 -6.66 -11.16 -11.37
CA TYR A 218 -5.92 -12.41 -11.56
C TYR A 218 -4.45 -12.13 -11.88
N ASN A 219 -3.62 -13.15 -11.68
CA ASN A 219 -2.22 -13.19 -12.01
C ASN A 219 -1.91 -14.54 -12.65
N GLY A 220 -1.43 -14.53 -13.90
CA GLY A 220 -1.06 -15.72 -14.64
C GLY A 220 0.36 -15.61 -15.17
N GLN A 221 1.16 -16.66 -15.02
CA GLN A 221 2.53 -16.67 -15.50
C GLN A 221 2.68 -17.64 -16.66
N ARG A 222 3.43 -17.22 -17.66
CA ARG A 222 3.74 -18.04 -18.82
C ARG A 222 5.19 -17.88 -19.26
N LEU A 223 5.91 -18.99 -19.30
CA LEU A 223 7.21 -19.12 -19.95
C LEU A 223 7.00 -19.22 -21.46
N VAL A 224 7.56 -18.27 -22.21
CA VAL A 224 7.47 -18.20 -23.66
C VAL A 224 8.87 -18.26 -24.26
N VAL A 225 9.12 -19.25 -25.11
CA VAL A 225 10.35 -19.36 -25.90
C VAL A 225 10.27 -18.43 -27.11
N GLU A 226 11.38 -17.83 -27.52
CA GLU A 226 11.46 -17.00 -28.72
C GLU A 226 10.89 -17.70 -29.97
N GLY A 227 10.05 -16.97 -30.71
CA GLY A 227 9.28 -17.45 -31.85
C GLY A 227 7.99 -18.19 -31.48
N ARG A 228 7.62 -18.23 -30.19
CA ARG A 228 6.34 -18.76 -29.70
C ARG A 228 5.52 -17.67 -29.04
N GLY A 229 4.23 -17.94 -28.90
CA GLY A 229 3.30 -17.04 -28.22
C GLY A 229 2.26 -17.81 -27.42
N PHE A 230 1.42 -17.04 -26.73
CA PHE A 230 0.31 -17.55 -25.95
C PHE A 230 -0.91 -16.63 -26.12
N ALA A 231 -2.10 -17.18 -25.89
CA ALA A 231 -3.33 -16.41 -25.79
C ALA A 231 -3.69 -16.22 -24.31
N ASN A 232 -4.41 -15.15 -23.98
CA ASN A 232 -4.97 -14.97 -22.64
C ASN A 232 -6.11 -15.96 -22.39
N ALA A 233 -5.75 -17.20 -22.07
CA ALA A 233 -6.65 -18.30 -21.78
C ALA A 233 -6.09 -19.13 -20.63
N LEU A 234 -6.95 -19.67 -19.77
CA LEU A 234 -6.54 -20.39 -18.57
C LEU A 234 -5.57 -21.55 -18.87
N SER A 235 -5.80 -22.28 -19.97
CA SER A 235 -4.94 -23.39 -20.41
C SER A 235 -3.57 -22.96 -20.94
N SER A 236 -3.36 -21.67 -21.18
CA SER A 236 -2.10 -21.13 -21.70
C SER A 236 -1.13 -20.70 -20.62
N TYR A 237 -1.54 -20.71 -19.35
CA TYR A 237 -0.69 -20.31 -18.21
C TYR A 237 -0.05 -21.52 -17.54
N ASP A 238 1.22 -21.39 -17.17
CA ASP A 238 1.96 -22.41 -16.41
C ASP A 238 1.55 -22.38 -14.93
N THR A 239 1.32 -21.18 -14.40
CA THR A 239 0.71 -20.95 -13.08
C THR A 239 -0.38 -19.89 -13.20
N PHE A 240 -1.45 -20.06 -12.42
CA PHE A 240 -2.56 -19.12 -12.42
C PHE A 240 -3.11 -18.97 -11.01
N SER A 241 -3.28 -17.72 -10.58
CA SER A 241 -3.90 -17.36 -9.32
C SER A 241 -4.95 -16.28 -9.56
N SER A 242 -6.09 -16.39 -8.88
CA SER A 242 -7.20 -15.48 -9.09
C SER A 242 -7.85 -15.09 -7.78
N GLY A 243 -8.54 -13.96 -7.80
CA GLY A 243 -9.42 -13.55 -6.72
C GLY A 243 -10.62 -14.48 -6.57
N GLN A 244 -11.26 -14.45 -5.39
CA GLN A 244 -12.37 -15.36 -5.06
C GLN A 244 -13.63 -15.20 -5.92
N TRP A 245 -13.79 -14.05 -6.58
CA TRP A 245 -14.93 -13.70 -7.43
C TRP A 245 -14.55 -13.63 -8.91
N PHE A 246 -13.39 -14.21 -9.27
CA PHE A 246 -12.99 -14.38 -10.66
C PHE A 246 -13.94 -15.32 -11.40
N ASP A 247 -14.14 -15.03 -12.68
CA ASP A 247 -14.87 -15.84 -13.65
C ASP A 247 -13.99 -15.94 -14.90
N ASP A 248 -13.87 -17.12 -15.50
CA ASP A 248 -13.06 -17.36 -16.70
C ASP A 248 -13.51 -16.46 -17.87
N ALA A 249 -14.79 -16.06 -17.89
CA ALA A 249 -15.33 -15.12 -18.87
C ALA A 249 -14.75 -13.70 -18.74
N ALA A 250 -14.05 -13.37 -17.64
CA ALA A 250 -13.36 -12.10 -17.43
C ALA A 250 -11.99 -12.02 -18.13
N LEU A 251 -11.49 -13.13 -18.71
CA LEU A 251 -10.27 -13.13 -19.50
C LEU A 251 -10.51 -12.40 -20.82
N GLU A 252 -10.01 -11.16 -20.91
CA GLU A 252 -10.11 -10.39 -22.15
C GLU A 252 -9.24 -11.01 -23.26
N PRO A 253 -9.75 -11.14 -24.49
CA PRO A 253 -9.05 -11.88 -25.55
C PRO A 253 -7.91 -11.05 -26.14
N PHE A 254 -6.68 -11.49 -25.89
CA PHE A 254 -5.47 -11.03 -26.58
C PHE A 254 -4.48 -12.20 -26.74
N SER A 255 -3.50 -12.04 -27.62
CA SER A 255 -2.35 -12.96 -27.70
C SER A 255 -1.04 -12.20 -27.81
N VAL A 256 0.01 -12.76 -27.25
CA VAL A 256 1.37 -12.20 -27.28
C VAL A 256 2.34 -13.27 -27.77
N GLN A 257 3.15 -12.90 -28.75
CA GLN A 257 4.26 -13.70 -29.24
C GLN A 257 5.57 -13.05 -28.82
N LEU A 258 6.47 -13.82 -28.23
CA LEU A 258 7.84 -13.39 -27.97
C LEU A 258 8.64 -13.56 -29.25
N ASP A 259 9.00 -12.46 -29.90
CA ASP A 259 9.77 -12.50 -31.14
C ASP A 259 11.26 -12.65 -30.83
N ARG A 260 11.74 -11.92 -29.82
CA ARG A 260 13.14 -11.89 -29.40
C ARG A 260 13.28 -11.37 -27.98
N LEU A 261 14.23 -11.88 -27.21
CA LEU A 261 14.61 -11.38 -25.90
C LEU A 261 16.06 -10.93 -25.91
N ASP A 262 16.28 -9.63 -25.88
CA ASP A 262 17.61 -9.05 -25.76
C ASP A 262 17.96 -8.87 -24.28
N VAL A 263 19.10 -9.40 -23.87
CA VAL A 263 19.68 -9.18 -22.54
C VAL A 263 21.06 -8.59 -22.69
N VAL A 264 21.27 -7.43 -22.07
CA VAL A 264 22.55 -6.73 -22.09
C VAL A 264 23.22 -6.95 -20.74
N TYR A 265 24.43 -7.49 -20.77
CA TYR A 265 25.27 -7.64 -19.59
C TYR A 265 26.44 -6.65 -19.63
N GLU A 266 26.95 -6.31 -18.44
CA GLU A 266 28.14 -5.50 -18.28
C GLU A 266 29.38 -6.26 -18.76
N THR A 267 30.20 -5.61 -19.59
CA THR A 267 31.42 -6.18 -20.19
C THR A 267 32.64 -5.28 -20.02
N GLU A 268 32.45 -4.00 -19.69
CA GLU A 268 33.52 -3.00 -19.61
C GLU A 268 34.08 -2.89 -18.19
N ASN A 269 33.22 -2.91 -17.17
CA ASN A 269 33.64 -2.82 -15.77
C ASN A 269 34.14 -4.18 -15.25
N PRO A 270 35.45 -4.35 -14.98
CA PRO A 270 36.02 -5.65 -14.60
C PRO A 270 35.46 -6.22 -13.29
N ASN A 271 34.89 -5.39 -12.42
CA ASN A 271 34.33 -5.81 -11.13
C ASN A 271 32.84 -6.17 -11.22
N ALA A 272 32.20 -5.99 -12.37
CA ALA A 272 30.77 -6.21 -12.57
C ALA A 272 30.48 -6.98 -13.87
N VAL A 273 31.49 -7.61 -14.49
CA VAL A 273 31.31 -8.38 -15.72
C VAL A 273 30.23 -9.46 -15.51
N GLY A 274 29.27 -9.52 -16.41
CA GLY A 274 28.13 -10.46 -16.34
C GLY A 274 26.95 -9.95 -15.50
N ALA A 275 27.05 -8.79 -14.85
CA ALA A 275 25.89 -8.17 -14.22
C ALA A 275 24.89 -7.71 -15.30
N PRO A 276 23.58 -7.98 -15.16
CA PRO A 276 22.60 -7.55 -16.14
C PRO A 276 22.38 -6.03 -16.08
N ILE A 277 22.33 -5.39 -17.26
CA ILE A 277 22.06 -3.97 -17.45
C ILE A 277 20.63 -3.75 -17.93
N ASP A 278 20.20 -4.53 -18.92
CA ASP A 278 18.90 -4.34 -19.57
C ASP A 278 18.29 -5.68 -20.00
N PHE A 279 16.98 -5.79 -19.86
CA PHE A 279 16.18 -6.89 -20.40
C PHE A 279 15.06 -6.29 -21.22
N THR A 280 15.04 -6.61 -22.52
CA THR A 280 14.03 -6.12 -23.46
C THR A 280 13.43 -7.30 -24.22
N ALA A 281 12.19 -7.64 -23.91
CA ALA A 281 11.41 -8.60 -24.68
C ALA A 281 10.70 -7.86 -25.81
N HIS A 282 11.03 -8.19 -27.06
CA HIS A 282 10.32 -7.74 -28.25
C HIS A 282 9.14 -8.67 -28.51
N VAL A 283 7.94 -8.11 -28.58
CA VAL A 283 6.72 -8.90 -28.69
C VAL A 283 5.80 -8.38 -29.77
N SER A 284 5.14 -9.32 -30.45
CA SER A 284 4.01 -9.06 -31.33
C SER A 284 2.72 -9.31 -30.55
N VAL A 285 1.89 -8.28 -30.44
CA VAL A 285 0.61 -8.34 -29.71
C VAL A 285 -0.54 -8.33 -30.70
N ASN A 286 -1.56 -9.14 -30.42
CA ASN A 286 -2.85 -9.10 -31.09
C ASN A 286 -3.93 -8.85 -30.03
N ASP A 287 -4.51 -7.64 -30.03
CA ASP A 287 -5.67 -7.28 -29.20
C ASP A 287 -6.91 -7.25 -30.10
N ARG A 288 -7.79 -8.25 -29.95
CA ARG A 288 -9.08 -8.36 -30.69
C ARG A 288 -8.95 -8.17 -32.22
N GLY A 289 -7.84 -8.62 -32.80
CA GLY A 289 -7.55 -8.55 -34.23
C GLY A 289 -6.66 -7.39 -34.66
N GLU A 290 -6.37 -6.44 -33.77
CA GLU A 290 -5.40 -5.37 -34.01
C GLU A 290 -3.99 -5.86 -33.66
N GLN A 291 -3.12 -5.95 -34.66
CA GLN A 291 -1.73 -6.36 -34.48
C GLN A 291 -0.83 -5.15 -34.28
N SER A 292 0.06 -5.23 -33.29
CA SER A 292 1.05 -4.20 -33.00
C SER A 292 2.33 -4.79 -32.44
N ASP A 293 3.47 -4.22 -32.83
CA ASP A 293 4.76 -4.51 -32.21
C ASP A 293 4.91 -3.70 -30.92
N ALA A 294 5.41 -4.34 -29.87
CA ALA A 294 5.64 -3.72 -28.58
C ALA A 294 6.89 -4.29 -27.90
N GLN A 295 7.23 -3.72 -26.75
CA GLN A 295 8.34 -4.19 -25.91
C GLN A 295 7.87 -4.29 -24.45
N ILE A 296 8.44 -5.26 -23.73
CA ILE A 296 8.28 -5.41 -22.29
C ILE A 296 9.67 -5.31 -21.65
N LYS A 297 9.82 -4.42 -20.65
CA LYS A 297 11.05 -4.27 -19.87
C LYS A 297 10.77 -4.37 -18.38
N VAL A 298 11.78 -4.62 -17.56
CA VAL A 298 11.65 -4.85 -16.09
C VAL A 298 10.85 -3.75 -15.38
N ASN A 299 11.01 -2.48 -15.77
CA ASN A 299 10.29 -1.34 -15.18
C ASN A 299 9.33 -0.64 -16.17
N GLU A 300 9.15 -1.20 -17.36
CA GLU A 300 8.24 -0.68 -18.38
C GLU A 300 7.34 -1.84 -18.83
N PRO A 301 6.29 -2.17 -18.04
CA PRO A 301 5.34 -3.20 -18.39
C PRO A 301 4.50 -2.78 -19.60
N LEU A 302 3.95 -3.77 -20.29
CA LEU A 302 3.07 -3.55 -21.44
C LEU A 302 1.60 -3.72 -21.04
N GLY A 303 0.80 -2.67 -21.18
CA GLY A 303 -0.64 -2.74 -21.00
C GLY A 303 -1.35 -3.28 -22.25
N VAL A 304 -2.10 -4.38 -22.13
CA VAL A 304 -2.91 -4.97 -23.21
C VAL A 304 -4.28 -5.36 -22.66
N ALA A 305 -5.36 -4.88 -23.29
CA ALA A 305 -6.74 -5.22 -22.93
C ALA A 305 -7.08 -5.12 -21.42
N GLY A 306 -6.45 -4.21 -20.68
CA GLY A 306 -6.66 -4.02 -19.23
C GLY A 306 -5.76 -4.88 -18.33
N ALA A 307 -4.88 -5.70 -18.90
CA ALA A 307 -3.83 -6.42 -18.20
C ALA A 307 -2.48 -5.73 -18.37
N ASP A 308 -1.66 -5.77 -17.33
CA ASP A 308 -0.26 -5.37 -17.37
C ASP A 308 0.61 -6.62 -17.52
N LEU A 309 1.51 -6.61 -18.51
CA LEU A 309 2.45 -7.69 -18.79
C LEU A 309 3.84 -7.32 -18.29
N TYR A 310 4.38 -8.10 -17.37
CA TYR A 310 5.70 -7.91 -16.77
C TYR A 310 6.66 -9.02 -17.21
N LEU A 311 7.90 -8.66 -17.54
CA LEU A 311 8.98 -9.62 -17.70
C LEU A 311 9.60 -9.90 -16.33
N ILE A 312 9.33 -11.08 -15.77
CA ILE A 312 9.74 -11.42 -14.40
C ILE A 312 10.94 -12.37 -14.34
N SER A 313 11.23 -13.09 -15.43
CA SER A 313 12.38 -14.00 -15.50
C SER A 313 12.77 -14.29 -16.96
N ASN A 314 13.94 -14.89 -17.17
CA ASN A 314 14.44 -15.35 -18.46
C ASN A 314 15.32 -16.60 -18.30
N GLY A 315 15.68 -17.19 -19.43
CA GLY A 315 16.69 -18.24 -19.49
C GLY A 315 16.86 -18.75 -20.91
N TYR A 316 17.37 -19.97 -21.04
CA TYR A 316 17.64 -20.60 -22.32
C TYR A 316 16.81 -21.85 -22.54
N ALA A 317 16.40 -22.03 -23.79
CA ALA A 317 15.78 -23.24 -24.29
C ALA A 317 16.66 -23.80 -25.41
N PRO A 318 17.52 -24.79 -25.14
CA PRO A 318 18.16 -25.57 -26.20
C PRO A 318 17.11 -26.34 -27.00
N ARG A 319 17.28 -26.39 -28.33
CA ARG A 319 16.55 -27.30 -29.21
C ARG A 319 17.24 -28.64 -29.22
N ILE A 320 16.52 -29.67 -28.80
CA ILE A 320 17.06 -31.01 -28.67
C ILE A 320 16.24 -31.92 -29.56
N SER A 321 16.92 -32.69 -30.42
CA SER A 321 16.29 -33.71 -31.23
C SER A 321 16.74 -35.10 -30.78
N VAL A 322 15.79 -36.03 -30.64
CA VAL A 322 16.06 -37.44 -30.36
C VAL A 322 15.52 -38.26 -31.51
N ARG A 323 16.33 -39.19 -31.98
CA ARG A 323 15.98 -40.13 -33.05
C ARG A 323 16.08 -41.56 -32.54
N ASP A 324 15.16 -42.40 -32.97
CA ASP A 324 15.18 -43.83 -32.68
C ASP A 324 16.35 -44.55 -33.40
N PRO A 325 16.54 -45.86 -33.21
CA PRO A 325 17.58 -46.63 -33.91
C PRO A 325 17.39 -46.73 -35.43
N SER A 326 16.20 -46.44 -35.94
CA SER A 326 15.89 -46.41 -37.38
C SER A 326 16.17 -45.07 -38.04
N GLY A 327 16.38 -44.01 -37.24
CA GLY A 327 16.64 -42.63 -37.65
C GLY A 327 15.39 -41.72 -37.66
N GLU A 328 14.23 -42.23 -37.25
CA GLU A 328 12.98 -41.48 -37.12
C GLU A 328 13.03 -40.52 -35.92
N VAL A 329 12.51 -39.31 -36.09
CA VAL A 329 12.49 -38.29 -35.02
C VAL A 329 11.37 -38.60 -34.04
N VAL A 330 11.74 -38.79 -32.77
CA VAL A 330 10.79 -39.06 -31.67
C VAL A 330 10.58 -37.85 -30.77
N TYR A 331 11.55 -36.93 -30.75
CA TYR A 331 11.49 -35.67 -30.02
C TYR A 331 12.23 -34.59 -30.82
N ASP A 332 11.65 -33.40 -30.95
CA ASP A 332 12.30 -32.22 -31.57
C ASP A 332 11.62 -30.94 -31.08
N GLU A 333 12.08 -30.44 -29.94
CA GLU A 333 11.50 -29.27 -29.30
C GLU A 333 12.57 -28.37 -28.69
N PHE A 334 12.19 -27.11 -28.47
CA PHE A 334 12.92 -26.20 -27.59
C PHE A 334 12.51 -26.49 -26.14
N THR A 335 13.40 -27.12 -25.38
CA THR A 335 13.13 -27.47 -23.97
C THR A 335 13.65 -26.36 -23.08
N PRO A 336 12.81 -25.67 -22.27
CA PRO A 336 13.29 -24.68 -21.32
C PRO A 336 14.14 -25.31 -20.21
N PHE A 337 15.34 -24.79 -19.99
CA PHE A 337 16.19 -25.13 -18.85
C PHE A 337 16.14 -23.97 -17.86
N LEU A 338 15.75 -24.25 -16.62
CA LEU A 338 15.51 -23.22 -15.59
C LEU A 338 16.81 -22.84 -14.88
N ALA A 339 17.18 -21.56 -14.91
CA ALA A 339 18.35 -21.04 -14.22
C ALA A 339 18.34 -21.36 -12.72
N GLN A 340 19.48 -21.81 -12.20
CA GLN A 340 19.70 -22.14 -10.79
C GLN A 340 20.60 -21.12 -10.08
N ASP A 341 21.29 -20.27 -10.85
CA ASP A 341 22.18 -19.23 -10.38
C ASP A 341 22.19 -18.01 -11.33
N ASP A 342 22.87 -16.94 -10.92
CA ASP A 342 22.99 -15.69 -11.71
C ASP A 342 23.82 -15.87 -12.99
N LEU A 343 24.64 -16.93 -13.07
CA LEU A 343 25.45 -17.27 -14.24
C LEU A 343 24.69 -18.14 -15.24
N MET A 344 23.38 -18.35 -15.03
CA MET A 344 22.49 -19.09 -15.90
C MET A 344 22.86 -20.57 -16.04
N THR A 345 23.52 -21.17 -15.03
CA THR A 345 23.60 -22.62 -14.92
C THR A 345 22.19 -23.16 -14.75
N SER A 346 21.68 -23.84 -15.76
CA SER A 346 20.24 -24.09 -15.86
C SER A 346 19.95 -25.59 -15.81
N LEU A 347 18.96 -26.01 -15.02
CA LEU A 347 18.52 -27.40 -14.90
C LEU A 347 17.36 -27.67 -15.85
N GLY A 348 17.42 -28.79 -16.56
CA GLY A 348 16.35 -29.24 -17.45
C GLY A 348 16.03 -30.72 -17.26
N VAL A 349 14.78 -31.04 -17.60
CA VAL A 349 14.24 -32.40 -17.59
C VAL A 349 13.51 -32.61 -18.92
N MET A 350 13.70 -33.77 -19.54
CA MET A 350 12.93 -34.23 -20.68
C MET A 350 12.38 -35.61 -20.39
N LYS A 351 11.14 -35.85 -20.82
CA LYS A 351 10.42 -37.11 -20.63
C LYS A 351 9.91 -37.56 -21.99
N LEU A 352 10.41 -38.68 -22.48
CA LEU A 352 10.03 -39.27 -23.75
C LEU A 352 9.26 -40.57 -23.44
N PRO A 353 7.92 -40.48 -23.30
CA PRO A 353 7.09 -41.65 -22.98
C PRO A 353 6.90 -42.61 -24.16
N ASP A 354 7.05 -42.12 -25.39
CA ASP A 354 6.74 -42.85 -26.62
C ASP A 354 7.84 -42.69 -27.68
N GLY A 355 7.81 -43.56 -28.69
CA GLY A 355 8.69 -43.49 -29.87
C GLY A 355 9.99 -44.30 -29.77
N LEU A 356 10.38 -44.72 -28.56
CA LEU A 356 11.52 -45.59 -28.31
C LEU A 356 11.07 -46.95 -27.77
N ASP A 357 11.95 -47.95 -27.80
CA ASP A 357 11.67 -49.29 -27.25
C ASP A 357 11.45 -49.27 -25.73
N GLU A 358 12.01 -48.29 -25.02
CA GLU A 358 11.81 -48.03 -23.60
C GLU A 358 11.53 -46.54 -23.36
N GLN A 359 10.74 -46.23 -22.33
CA GLN A 359 10.54 -44.85 -21.87
C GLN A 359 11.89 -44.26 -21.43
N LEU A 360 12.18 -43.03 -21.89
CA LEU A 360 13.46 -42.36 -21.63
C LEU A 360 13.23 -41.07 -20.84
N GLY A 361 13.87 -40.98 -19.67
CA GLY A 361 13.98 -39.77 -18.86
C GLY A 361 15.38 -39.18 -18.98
N LEU A 362 15.47 -37.89 -19.28
CA LEU A 362 16.72 -37.15 -19.31
C LEU A 362 16.68 -36.04 -18.25
N ARG A 363 17.76 -35.88 -17.50
CA ARG A 363 17.92 -34.79 -16.53
C ARG A 363 19.35 -34.27 -16.60
N GLY A 364 19.52 -32.96 -16.64
CA GLY A 364 20.86 -32.40 -16.65
C GLY A 364 20.91 -30.90 -16.72
N PHE A 365 22.09 -30.38 -17.05
CA PHE A 365 22.38 -28.96 -17.03
C PHE A 365 22.70 -28.41 -18.41
N PHE A 366 22.24 -27.19 -18.64
CA PHE A 366 22.67 -26.34 -19.73
C PHE A 366 23.56 -25.22 -19.18
N TYR A 367 24.71 -25.01 -19.82
CA TYR A 367 25.69 -24.00 -19.46
C TYR A 367 25.87 -23.07 -20.67
N PRO A 368 25.46 -21.78 -20.63
CA PRO A 368 25.62 -20.88 -21.76
C PRO A 368 27.10 -20.55 -22.07
N THR A 369 27.92 -20.50 -21.03
CA THR A 369 29.39 -20.43 -21.14
C THR A 369 30.02 -21.44 -20.20
N ALA A 370 30.19 -22.66 -20.67
CA ALA A 370 30.75 -23.74 -19.87
C ALA A 370 32.22 -23.48 -19.50
N VAL A 371 32.52 -23.65 -18.22
CA VAL A 371 33.86 -23.71 -17.64
C VAL A 371 33.98 -24.98 -16.79
N GLU A 372 35.17 -25.56 -16.76
CA GLU A 372 35.48 -26.71 -15.91
C GLU A 372 36.07 -26.21 -14.59
N LEU A 373 35.48 -26.64 -13.48
CA LEU A 373 35.97 -26.36 -12.14
C LEU A 373 37.18 -27.26 -11.81
N GLU A 374 37.93 -26.92 -10.76
CA GLU A 374 39.05 -27.76 -10.27
C GLU A 374 38.62 -29.18 -9.89
N THR A 375 37.33 -29.37 -9.59
CA THR A 375 36.73 -30.68 -9.29
C THR A 375 36.46 -31.53 -10.55
N GLY A 376 36.61 -30.98 -11.74
CA GLY A 376 36.19 -31.57 -13.02
C GLY A 376 34.69 -31.39 -13.33
N ALA A 377 33.93 -30.75 -12.44
CA ALA A 377 32.52 -30.45 -12.70
C ALA A 377 32.37 -29.23 -13.62
N LEU A 378 31.33 -29.22 -14.46
CA LEU A 378 30.99 -28.07 -15.29
C LEU A 378 30.17 -27.04 -14.52
N ALA A 379 30.44 -25.77 -14.77
CA ALA A 379 29.66 -24.62 -14.32
C ALA A 379 29.57 -23.58 -15.43
N SER A 380 28.68 -22.59 -15.27
CA SER A 380 28.64 -21.44 -16.17
C SER A 380 29.61 -20.37 -15.68
N GLY A 381 30.50 -19.89 -16.54
CA GLY A 381 31.46 -18.82 -16.23
C GLY A 381 30.97 -17.41 -16.62
N TYR A 382 29.94 -17.34 -17.46
CA TYR A 382 29.32 -16.09 -17.93
C TYR A 382 27.87 -16.38 -18.32
N PRO A 383 26.90 -15.48 -18.02
CA PRO A 383 25.49 -15.77 -18.21
C PRO A 383 25.02 -15.75 -19.67
N ASP A 384 25.80 -15.19 -20.60
CA ASP A 384 25.46 -15.20 -22.02
C ASP A 384 26.13 -16.35 -22.80
N LEU A 385 25.67 -16.59 -24.03
CA LEU A 385 26.19 -17.67 -24.88
C LEU A 385 27.59 -17.33 -25.42
N ALA A 386 28.61 -18.06 -24.95
CA ALA A 386 29.96 -18.01 -25.53
C ALA A 386 30.56 -19.40 -25.76
N ASN A 387 30.25 -20.36 -24.89
CA ASN A 387 30.66 -21.76 -25.00
C ASN A 387 29.53 -22.67 -24.51
N PRO A 388 28.41 -22.76 -25.24
CA PRO A 388 27.24 -23.50 -24.79
C PRO A 388 27.50 -25.01 -24.74
N VAL A 389 27.20 -25.62 -23.59
CA VAL A 389 27.31 -27.07 -23.38
C VAL A 389 26.04 -27.59 -22.72
N LEU A 390 25.59 -28.75 -23.19
CA LEU A 390 24.51 -29.53 -22.60
C LEU A 390 25.09 -30.80 -22.00
N SER A 391 24.82 -31.07 -20.72
CA SER A 391 25.27 -32.28 -20.01
C SER A 391 24.08 -33.00 -19.41
N LEU A 392 23.77 -34.20 -19.90
CA LEU A 392 22.58 -34.97 -19.53
C LEU A 392 22.93 -36.32 -18.90
N GLN A 393 22.18 -36.67 -17.86
CA GLN A 393 22.03 -38.02 -17.37
C GLN A 393 20.80 -38.65 -18.03
N ALA A 394 20.87 -39.94 -18.32
CA ALA A 394 19.80 -40.69 -18.96
C ALA A 394 19.33 -41.84 -18.08
N PHE A 395 18.01 -42.06 -18.07
CA PHE A 395 17.32 -43.04 -17.26
C PHE A 395 16.26 -43.75 -18.10
N THR A 396 16.12 -45.07 -17.94
CA THR A 396 15.01 -45.83 -18.54
C THR A 396 14.10 -46.42 -17.47
N GLY A 397 12.81 -46.54 -17.77
CA GLY A 397 11.79 -47.03 -16.84
C GLY A 397 10.54 -46.16 -16.82
N ASP A 398 9.61 -46.45 -15.91
CA ASP A 398 8.34 -45.75 -15.79
C ASP A 398 8.54 -44.27 -15.40
N LEU A 399 8.13 -43.36 -16.28
CA LEU A 399 8.16 -41.91 -16.06
C LEU A 399 7.06 -41.41 -15.11
N GLY A 400 6.16 -42.31 -14.69
CA GLY A 400 5.03 -42.04 -13.81
C GLY A 400 3.96 -41.17 -14.46
N LEU A 401 3.82 -41.27 -15.78
CA LEU A 401 2.88 -40.48 -16.59
C LEU A 401 1.56 -41.23 -16.87
N ASP A 402 1.57 -42.57 -16.81
CA ASP A 402 0.42 -43.41 -17.19
C ASP A 402 -0.70 -43.45 -16.14
N ALA A 403 -0.40 -43.08 -14.90
CA ALA A 403 -1.35 -43.12 -13.78
C ALA A 403 -2.36 -41.96 -13.76
N GLY A 404 -2.26 -41.00 -14.70
CA GLY A 404 -3.13 -39.81 -14.73
C GLY A 404 -2.94 -38.85 -13.55
N ILE A 405 -1.86 -39.02 -12.80
CA ILE A 405 -1.47 -38.13 -11.69
C ILE A 405 -0.65 -36.99 -12.31
N PRO A 406 -1.02 -35.71 -12.13
CA PRO A 406 -0.22 -34.60 -12.61
C PRO A 406 1.21 -34.65 -12.07
N ARG A 407 2.19 -34.54 -12.97
CA ARG A 407 3.62 -34.51 -12.64
C ARG A 407 4.23 -33.19 -13.07
N SER A 408 5.25 -32.72 -12.35
CA SER A 408 6.05 -31.59 -12.79
C SER A 408 6.77 -31.93 -14.10
N VAL A 409 6.78 -31.00 -15.05
CA VAL A 409 7.61 -31.10 -16.26
C VAL A 409 9.09 -30.85 -15.97
N TYR A 410 9.39 -30.15 -14.87
CA TYR A 410 10.75 -29.76 -14.46
C TYR A 410 11.38 -30.70 -13.41
N SER A 411 10.71 -31.79 -13.03
CA SER A 411 11.29 -32.81 -12.15
C SER A 411 11.17 -34.21 -12.76
N LEU A 412 12.16 -35.05 -12.44
CA LEU A 412 12.18 -36.46 -12.81
C LEU A 412 12.37 -37.27 -11.52
N GLU A 413 11.41 -38.14 -11.23
CA GLU A 413 11.52 -39.13 -10.15
C GLU A 413 12.27 -40.34 -10.70
N THR A 414 13.38 -40.68 -10.06
CA THR A 414 14.33 -41.68 -10.58
C THR A 414 14.45 -42.93 -9.72
N ASP A 415 13.73 -43.02 -8.60
CA ASP A 415 13.93 -44.06 -7.57
C ASP A 415 13.70 -45.48 -8.11
N ASP A 416 12.71 -45.65 -9.01
CA ASP A 416 12.38 -46.93 -9.65
C ASP A 416 12.90 -47.03 -11.10
N MET A 417 13.72 -46.06 -11.54
CA MET A 417 14.29 -46.03 -12.90
C MET A 417 15.72 -46.57 -12.94
N THR A 418 16.13 -47.10 -14.08
CA THR A 418 17.50 -47.55 -14.32
C THR A 418 18.33 -46.42 -14.94
N GLN A 419 19.39 -45.98 -14.26
CA GLN A 419 20.31 -44.99 -14.83
C GLN A 419 21.23 -45.65 -15.88
N ILE A 420 21.23 -45.13 -17.11
CA ILE A 420 21.99 -45.67 -18.24
C ILE A 420 23.13 -44.76 -18.72
N ALA A 421 23.15 -43.48 -18.32
CA ALA A 421 24.24 -42.55 -18.60
C ALA A 421 24.45 -41.53 -17.47
N GLY A 422 25.72 -41.24 -17.15
CA GLY A 422 26.14 -40.34 -16.07
C GLY A 422 25.91 -40.91 -14.67
N GLY A 423 26.26 -40.11 -13.65
CA GLY A 423 26.06 -40.48 -12.24
C GLY A 423 26.76 -41.78 -11.85
N GLU A 424 25.99 -42.73 -11.33
CA GLU A 424 26.51 -44.03 -10.86
C GLU A 424 26.36 -45.15 -11.91
N SER A 425 25.90 -44.83 -13.13
CA SER A 425 25.66 -45.83 -14.20
C SER A 425 26.91 -46.54 -14.73
N GLY A 426 28.11 -46.02 -14.45
CA GLY A 426 29.36 -46.51 -15.02
C GLY A 426 29.58 -46.14 -16.49
N THR A 427 28.66 -45.38 -17.09
CA THR A 427 28.79 -44.78 -18.43
C THR A 427 28.86 -43.26 -18.30
N ASP A 428 29.67 -42.60 -19.12
CA ASP A 428 29.81 -41.14 -19.09
C ASP A 428 28.46 -40.44 -19.36
N ALA A 429 28.30 -39.23 -18.81
CA ALA A 429 27.15 -38.40 -19.11
C ALA A 429 27.15 -37.98 -20.59
N LEU A 430 25.96 -37.72 -21.13
CA LEU A 430 25.82 -37.24 -22.51
C LEU A 430 26.19 -35.76 -22.52
N VAL A 431 27.40 -35.44 -22.98
CA VAL A 431 27.90 -34.06 -23.09
C VAL A 431 27.94 -33.66 -24.56
N LEU A 432 27.20 -32.60 -24.91
CA LEU A 432 27.04 -32.11 -26.27
C LEU A 432 27.30 -30.60 -26.36
N VAL A 433 27.94 -30.19 -27.46
CA VAL A 433 27.93 -28.79 -27.95
C VAL A 433 26.93 -28.63 -29.09
N PRO A 434 26.50 -27.40 -29.46
CA PRO A 434 25.58 -27.21 -30.59
C PRO A 434 26.08 -27.86 -31.88
N GLY A 435 25.18 -28.51 -32.60
CA GLY A 435 25.41 -29.32 -33.79
C GLY A 435 25.96 -30.73 -33.54
N GLN A 436 26.25 -31.11 -32.29
CA GLN A 436 26.77 -32.44 -31.97
C GLN A 436 25.65 -33.46 -31.77
N THR A 437 25.86 -34.67 -32.29
CA THR A 437 25.03 -35.85 -32.06
C THR A 437 25.82 -36.88 -31.26
N VAL A 438 25.18 -37.54 -30.30
CA VAL A 438 25.76 -38.67 -29.53
C VAL A 438 24.76 -39.83 -29.46
N ASP A 439 25.29 -41.05 -29.35
CA ASP A 439 24.49 -42.25 -29.16
C ASP A 439 23.94 -42.32 -27.73
N ILE A 440 22.67 -42.72 -27.60
CA ILE A 440 22.06 -43.00 -26.30
C ILE A 440 22.42 -44.44 -25.91
N PRO A 441 23.01 -44.68 -24.71
CA PRO A 441 23.34 -46.03 -24.25
C PRO A 441 22.14 -46.98 -24.28
N GLY A 442 22.44 -48.28 -24.43
CA GLY A 442 21.40 -49.30 -24.60
C GLY A 442 20.85 -49.42 -26.02
N GLY A 443 21.39 -48.66 -26.98
CA GLY A 443 20.98 -48.74 -28.38
C GLY A 443 19.60 -48.14 -28.64
N LEU A 444 19.18 -47.17 -27.81
CA LEU A 444 17.88 -46.49 -27.90
C LEU A 444 17.82 -45.44 -29.01
N GLY A 445 18.93 -45.17 -29.69
CA GLY A 445 19.02 -44.20 -30.78
C GLY A 445 20.03 -43.11 -30.51
N THR A 446 19.76 -41.89 -30.98
CA THR A 446 20.70 -40.76 -30.93
C THR A 446 20.04 -39.49 -30.43
N ILE A 447 20.82 -38.63 -29.77
CA ILE A 447 20.41 -37.30 -29.32
C ILE A 447 21.31 -36.24 -29.94
N THR A 448 20.72 -35.15 -30.41
CA THR A 448 21.40 -34.02 -31.03
C THR A 448 21.04 -32.73 -30.32
N PHE A 449 22.04 -31.91 -30.03
CA PHE A 449 21.84 -30.54 -29.56
C PHE A 449 21.91 -29.59 -30.76
N GLU A 450 20.76 -29.08 -31.21
CA GLU A 450 20.64 -28.38 -32.50
C GLU A 450 21.07 -26.90 -32.41
N GLU A 451 20.32 -26.10 -31.66
CA GLU A 451 20.51 -24.65 -31.49
C GLU A 451 19.99 -24.19 -30.13
N VAL A 452 20.17 -22.91 -29.79
CA VAL A 452 19.69 -22.32 -28.53
C VAL A 452 18.84 -21.09 -28.81
N ARG A 453 17.71 -20.99 -28.11
CA ARG A 453 16.93 -19.75 -28.02
C ARG A 453 16.82 -19.29 -26.58
N ARG A 454 16.47 -18.02 -26.38
CA ARG A 454 16.05 -17.54 -25.07
C ARG A 454 14.57 -17.83 -24.85
N TYR A 455 14.18 -17.81 -23.58
CA TYR A 455 12.78 -17.69 -23.17
C TYR A 455 12.65 -16.53 -22.18
N GLY A 456 11.45 -15.94 -22.13
CA GLY A 456 11.04 -15.02 -21.07
C GLY A 456 9.88 -15.61 -20.28
N VAL A 457 9.79 -15.29 -19.00
CA VAL A 457 8.59 -15.54 -18.19
C VAL A 457 7.81 -14.24 -18.11
N ILE A 458 6.62 -14.24 -18.71
CA ILE A 458 5.71 -13.11 -18.73
C ILE A 458 4.65 -13.34 -17.66
N ASP A 459 4.54 -12.38 -16.75
CA ASP A 459 3.49 -12.30 -15.75
C ASP A 459 2.37 -11.39 -16.27
N VAL A 460 1.16 -11.93 -16.40
CA VAL A 460 -0.04 -11.20 -16.81
C VAL A 460 -0.83 -10.87 -15.57
N HIS A 461 -0.94 -9.58 -15.25
CA HIS A 461 -1.59 -9.10 -14.04
C HIS A 461 -2.77 -8.18 -14.36
N VAL A 462 -3.93 -8.46 -13.76
CA VAL A 462 -5.11 -7.60 -13.82
C VAL A 462 -5.47 -7.17 -12.40
N ASP A 463 -5.37 -5.86 -12.12
CA ASP A 463 -5.76 -5.26 -10.84
C ASP A 463 -6.64 -4.02 -11.02
N HIS A 464 -7.91 -4.17 -10.68
CA HIS A 464 -8.91 -3.10 -10.73
C HIS A 464 -8.80 -2.09 -9.58
N THR A 465 -7.92 -2.31 -8.60
CA THR A 465 -7.79 -1.47 -7.40
C THR A 465 -6.79 -0.34 -7.56
N GLN A 466 -5.84 -0.43 -8.49
CA GLN A 466 -4.72 0.52 -8.62
C GLN A 466 -5.18 2.00 -8.67
N THR A 467 -6.13 2.34 -9.55
CA THR A 467 -6.60 3.72 -9.73
C THR A 467 -7.35 4.24 -8.48
N PRO A 468 -8.34 3.53 -7.93
CA PRO A 468 -8.93 3.91 -6.65
C PRO A 468 -7.92 4.04 -5.51
N VAL A 469 -6.98 3.10 -5.37
CA VAL A 469 -5.92 3.11 -4.35
C VAL A 469 -5.06 4.37 -4.48
N PHE A 470 -4.66 4.75 -5.70
CA PHE A 470 -3.90 5.98 -5.95
C PHE A 470 -4.61 7.23 -5.40
N TRP A 471 -5.90 7.40 -5.73
CA TRP A 471 -6.67 8.56 -5.26
C TRP A 471 -6.89 8.54 -3.75
N ILE A 472 -7.13 7.36 -3.17
CA ILE A 472 -7.28 7.21 -1.71
C ILE A 472 -5.96 7.52 -1.01
N ALA A 473 -4.82 7.08 -1.54
CA ALA A 473 -3.50 7.39 -1.01
C ALA A 473 -3.23 8.90 -1.05
N LEU A 474 -3.61 9.60 -2.12
CA LEU A 474 -3.52 11.06 -2.19
C LEU A 474 -4.39 11.73 -1.12
N VAL A 475 -5.62 11.27 -0.93
CA VAL A 475 -6.52 11.79 0.13
C VAL A 475 -5.95 11.51 1.52
N LEU A 476 -5.37 10.32 1.78
CA LEU A 476 -4.69 10.00 3.02
C LEU A 476 -3.54 10.97 3.29
N LEU A 477 -2.70 11.25 2.28
CA LEU A 477 -1.59 12.18 2.41
C LEU A 477 -2.07 13.60 2.72
N VAL A 478 -2.99 14.13 1.92
CA VAL A 478 -3.52 15.51 2.09
C VAL A 478 -4.24 15.66 3.42
N SER A 479 -5.02 14.66 3.84
CA SER A 479 -5.77 14.68 5.10
C SER A 479 -4.85 14.58 6.33
N LEU A 480 -3.77 13.81 6.25
CA LEU A 480 -2.72 13.76 7.28
C LEU A 480 -2.02 15.12 7.40
N LEU A 481 -1.59 15.71 6.28
CA LEU A 481 -0.96 17.04 6.27
C LEU A 481 -1.90 18.11 6.85
N ALA A 482 -3.18 18.09 6.47
CA ALA A 482 -4.19 18.98 7.04
C ALA A 482 -4.38 18.78 8.55
N SER A 483 -4.33 17.54 9.04
CA SER A 483 -4.44 17.20 10.46
C SER A 483 -3.24 17.65 11.29
N LEU A 484 -2.04 17.60 10.73
CA LEU A 484 -0.81 17.95 11.45
C LEU A 484 -0.49 19.44 11.38
N LEU A 485 -0.55 20.02 10.18
CA LEU A 485 -0.05 21.38 9.90
C LEU A 485 -1.07 22.48 10.21
N VAL A 486 -2.36 22.17 10.32
CA VAL A 486 -3.37 23.18 10.65
C VAL A 486 -3.53 23.28 12.16
N PRO A 487 -3.17 24.42 12.78
CA PRO A 487 -3.43 24.65 14.20
C PRO A 487 -4.91 24.95 14.43
N ARG A 488 -5.43 24.50 15.58
CA ARG A 488 -6.78 24.87 16.04
C ARG A 488 -6.69 25.85 17.19
N ARG A 489 -7.09 27.11 16.92
CA ARG A 489 -7.00 28.22 17.86
C ARG A 489 -8.32 28.92 18.05
N ARG A 490 -8.50 29.45 19.24
CA ARG A 490 -9.49 30.46 19.60
C ARG A 490 -8.78 31.71 20.06
N MET A 491 -9.34 32.86 19.71
CA MET A 491 -8.89 34.17 20.14
C MET A 491 -10.08 34.94 20.67
N TRP A 492 -9.82 35.77 21.67
CA TRP A 492 -10.82 36.65 22.23
C TRP A 492 -10.28 38.06 22.32
N VAL A 493 -11.18 39.02 22.08
CA VAL A 493 -10.95 40.45 22.32
C VAL A 493 -12.09 40.94 23.19
N LYS A 494 -11.80 41.62 24.30
CA LYS A 494 -12.81 42.11 25.25
C LYS A 494 -12.47 43.52 25.70
N VAL A 495 -13.45 44.40 25.77
CA VAL A 495 -13.29 45.74 26.37
C VAL A 495 -13.35 45.61 27.89
N ALA A 496 -12.38 46.19 28.60
CA ALA A 496 -12.36 46.22 30.05
C ALA A 496 -11.64 47.47 30.57
N GLY A 497 -12.38 48.47 31.05
CA GLY A 497 -11.80 49.66 31.70
C GLY A 497 -10.89 50.48 30.76
N GLY A 498 -11.41 50.85 29.58
CA GLY A 498 -10.71 51.72 28.60
C GLY A 498 -9.57 51.06 27.82
N ARG A 499 -9.53 49.72 27.80
CA ARG A 499 -8.55 48.91 27.06
C ARG A 499 -9.20 47.68 26.46
N LEU A 500 -8.56 47.14 25.44
CA LEU A 500 -8.83 45.83 24.87
C LEU A 500 -7.93 44.78 25.55
N GLU A 501 -8.56 43.78 26.15
CA GLU A 501 -7.92 42.54 26.58
C GLU A 501 -7.94 41.53 25.42
N LEU A 502 -6.78 40.97 25.09
CA LEU A 502 -6.63 39.94 24.07
C LEU A 502 -6.05 38.68 24.71
N ALA A 503 -6.53 37.51 24.28
CA ALA A 503 -5.88 36.26 24.63
C ALA A 503 -6.22 35.14 23.64
N GLY A 504 -5.39 34.09 23.66
CA GLY A 504 -5.56 32.91 22.83
C GLY A 504 -5.74 31.63 23.64
N LEU A 505 -6.37 30.63 23.00
CA LEU A 505 -6.39 29.25 23.47
C LEU A 505 -6.24 28.32 22.28
N ALA A 506 -5.22 27.46 22.29
CA ALA A 506 -5.10 26.37 21.35
C ALA A 506 -5.66 25.09 21.97
N ARG A 507 -6.20 24.20 21.12
CA ARG A 507 -6.52 22.84 21.54
C ARG A 507 -5.33 21.93 21.21
N GLY A 508 -4.49 21.65 22.21
CA GLY A 508 -3.19 20.99 22.06
C GLY A 508 -2.04 21.99 22.19
N GLU A 509 -0.82 21.54 21.95
CA GLU A 509 0.36 22.42 21.93
C GLU A 509 0.41 23.19 20.61
N ASP A 510 0.51 24.51 20.72
CA ASP A 510 0.70 25.40 19.59
C ASP A 510 1.80 26.42 19.90
N PRO A 511 3.03 26.18 19.45
CA PRO A 511 4.18 27.02 19.79
C PRO A 511 4.10 28.42 19.18
N THR A 512 3.14 28.67 18.30
CA THR A 512 2.96 29.97 17.63
C THR A 512 1.73 30.72 18.11
N LEU A 513 1.02 30.23 19.13
CA LEU A 513 -0.17 30.88 19.68
C LEU A 513 0.17 32.25 20.27
N GLU A 514 1.19 32.35 21.13
CA GLU A 514 1.62 33.63 21.74
C GLU A 514 1.98 34.66 20.68
N ARG A 515 2.87 34.29 19.74
CA ARG A 515 3.24 35.14 18.60
C ARG A 515 2.03 35.61 17.79
N ALA A 516 0.99 34.79 17.66
CA ALA A 516 -0.22 35.17 16.94
C ALA A 516 -1.11 36.14 17.73
N VAL A 517 -1.12 36.07 19.07
CA VAL A 517 -1.78 37.10 19.89
C VAL A 517 -0.97 38.40 19.88
N ASP A 518 0.35 38.31 19.89
CA ASP A 518 1.24 39.48 19.77
C ASP A 518 1.04 40.20 18.43
N ASP A 519 0.94 39.45 17.32
CA ASP A 519 0.67 40.00 15.99
C ASP A 519 -0.71 40.67 15.93
N LEU A 520 -1.73 40.06 16.55
CA LEU A 520 -3.05 40.68 16.68
C LEU A 520 -3.00 41.99 17.48
N ALA A 521 -2.30 41.99 18.61
CA ALA A 521 -2.11 43.19 19.43
C ALA A 521 -1.35 44.28 18.68
N LYS A 522 -0.34 43.91 17.88
CA LYS A 522 0.45 44.84 17.05
C LYS A 522 -0.42 45.48 15.97
N ARG A 523 -1.19 44.69 15.20
CA ARG A 523 -2.13 45.20 14.20
C ARG A 523 -3.21 46.11 14.82
N LEU A 524 -3.62 45.80 16.04
CA LEU A 524 -4.56 46.62 16.81
C LEU A 524 -3.93 47.88 17.42
N ARG A 525 -2.61 48.00 17.50
CA ARG A 525 -1.91 49.26 17.82
C ARG A 525 -1.67 50.11 16.58
N GLU A 526 -1.20 49.49 15.49
CA GLU A 526 -0.76 50.19 14.27
C GLU A 526 -1.93 50.83 13.50
N ASP A 527 -2.99 50.08 13.18
CA ASP A 527 -4.15 50.66 12.45
C ASP A 527 -5.00 51.65 13.30
N GLY A 528 -4.58 51.98 14.53
CA GLY A 528 -5.25 52.93 15.43
C GLY A 528 -4.52 54.27 15.51
N GLY A 529 -3.26 54.34 15.06
CA GLY A 529 -2.46 55.57 15.03
C GLY A 529 -2.83 56.52 13.89
N ASP A 530 -3.46 56.04 12.83
CA ASP A 530 -3.88 56.87 11.70
C ASP A 530 -5.12 57.74 12.01
N ALA A 531 -5.84 57.47 13.11
CA ALA A 531 -6.97 58.30 13.53
C ALA A 531 -6.56 59.57 14.28
N ASP A 532 -5.34 59.63 14.82
CA ASP A 532 -4.86 60.77 15.63
C ASP A 532 -3.97 61.75 14.82
N ALA A 533 -3.48 61.33 13.64
CA ALA A 533 -2.69 62.19 12.75
C ALA A 533 -3.53 63.10 11.84
N GLY A 534 -4.86 62.90 11.80
CA GLY A 534 -5.79 63.68 10.97
C GLY A 534 -6.35 64.95 11.63
N ALA A 535 -6.10 65.17 12.93
CA ALA A 535 -6.68 66.29 13.67
C ALA A 535 -5.81 67.58 13.65
N ASP A 536 -4.53 67.48 13.29
CA ASP A 536 -3.61 68.64 13.28
C ASP A 536 -3.35 69.22 11.87
N ALA A 537 -3.92 68.64 10.81
CA ALA A 537 -3.71 69.10 9.43
C ALA A 537 -4.77 70.10 8.93
N ASP A 538 -5.86 70.32 9.66
CA ASP A 538 -7.02 71.12 9.19
C ASP A 538 -7.02 72.59 9.69
N ALA A 539 -5.93 73.04 10.30
CA ALA A 539 -5.81 74.39 10.87
C ALA A 539 -4.89 75.36 10.09
N SER A 540 -4.29 74.97 8.95
CA SER A 540 -3.41 75.86 8.17
C SER A 540 -3.76 76.08 6.70
N ALA A 541 -4.89 75.55 6.21
CA ALA A 541 -5.26 75.63 4.78
C ALA A 541 -6.50 76.49 4.46
N THR A 542 -6.87 77.45 5.32
CA THR A 542 -7.97 78.40 5.05
C THR A 542 -7.49 79.86 5.06
N ALA A 543 -6.55 80.18 4.18
CA ALA A 543 -6.27 81.58 3.80
C ALA A 543 -5.47 81.67 2.49
N ASP A 544 -6.00 81.18 1.36
CA ASP A 544 -5.80 81.90 0.09
C ASP A 544 -6.73 81.40 -1.02
N SER A 545 -7.00 82.28 -1.99
CA SER A 545 -7.78 82.09 -3.23
C SER A 545 -9.31 82.25 -3.15
N THR A 546 -9.71 83.52 -3.04
CA THR A 546 -10.87 84.03 -3.80
C THR A 546 -10.34 84.84 -4.99
N ALA A 547 -11.08 84.82 -6.11
CA ALA A 547 -10.81 85.40 -7.43
C ALA A 547 -10.21 84.38 -8.43
N ASP A 548 -10.70 84.16 -9.64
CA ASP A 548 -11.75 84.82 -10.43
C ASP A 548 -12.23 83.84 -11.52
N SER A 549 -13.44 84.09 -12.01
CA SER A 549 -14.15 83.34 -13.03
C SER A 549 -13.65 83.64 -14.46
N ALA A 550 -13.82 82.69 -15.39
CA ALA A 550 -14.52 82.87 -16.68
C ALA A 550 -13.97 81.99 -17.84
N ALA A 551 -14.92 81.29 -18.47
CA ALA A 551 -15.14 81.13 -19.92
C ALA A 551 -14.23 80.24 -20.82
N ASP A 552 -14.89 79.14 -21.22
CA ASP A 552 -15.12 78.61 -22.60
C ASP A 552 -14.08 77.76 -23.37
N PRO A 553 -14.54 76.82 -24.26
CA PRO A 553 -13.82 75.62 -24.70
C PRO A 553 -13.38 75.62 -26.18
N ALA A 554 -12.44 74.72 -26.52
CA ALA A 554 -12.23 74.13 -27.86
C ALA A 554 -11.29 72.91 -27.69
N ALA A 555 -11.71 71.68 -28.00
CA ALA A 555 -11.60 71.01 -29.32
C ALA A 555 -10.18 71.01 -29.90
N ASP A 556 -9.53 69.84 -29.97
CA ASP A 556 -9.31 69.04 -31.22
C ASP A 556 -8.28 67.91 -31.00
N ARG A 557 -8.58 66.71 -31.55
CA ARG A 557 -7.70 65.65 -32.12
C ARG A 557 -6.50 65.09 -31.32
N ALA A 558 -5.99 63.88 -31.54
CA ALA A 558 -6.35 62.64 -32.24
C ALA A 558 -5.14 61.70 -32.09
N ALA A 559 -5.38 60.39 -32.21
CA ALA A 559 -4.41 59.32 -32.52
C ALA A 559 -3.35 59.00 -31.44
N GLY A 560 -3.01 57.74 -31.17
CA GLY A 560 -3.32 56.47 -31.82
C GLY A 560 -2.11 55.53 -31.67
N ARG A 561 -2.37 54.22 -31.67
CA ARG A 561 -1.43 53.07 -31.76
C ARG A 561 -0.55 52.85 -30.51
N GLU A 562 -0.34 51.65 -30.02
CA GLU A 562 -0.63 50.26 -30.42
C GLU A 562 -0.76 49.42 -29.15
#